data_AF-A0A955W2L9-F1
#
_entry.id   AF-A0A955W2L9-F1
#
_cell.length_a   1.000
_cell.length_b   1.000
_cell.length_c   1.000
_cell.angle_alpha   90.00
_cell.angle_beta   90.00
_cell.angle_gamma   90.00
#
_symmetry.space_group_name_H-M   'P 1'
#
loop_
_entity.id
_entity.type
_entity.pdbx_description
1 polymer ?
#
loop_
_entity_poly.entity_id
_entity_poly.type
_entity_poly.pdbx_seq_one_letter_code
_entity_poly.pdbx_strand_id
1 'polypeptide(L)'
;MRLGPTRSLRTALARAALLIVAPALALGCSDLSGFELPDGGYYEGAVVGATYSEQVPCLNGNCSFIRRGFFEGTKLRLDLDLDHIDSTPGTLTTSREPCTPVFDETPLLPIPALSHDLLSSYDFPGGGRRVANYIFALEPTDGPLAGRDVLAFVSLLRGREVEVRILAGSGENLCDPSDCAALGTQRCDYFGLFRLEPVEP
;
A
#
# COMPACT_ATOMS: atom_id res chain seq x y z
N MET A 1 -31.29 -2.71 83.57
CA MET A 1 -31.78 -1.56 82.78
C MET A 1 -30.64 -1.11 81.86
N ARG A 2 -30.81 -1.36 80.55
CA ARG A 2 -30.08 -0.88 79.34
C ARG A 2 -28.57 -0.58 79.41
N LEU A 3 -27.77 -1.51 78.88
CA LEU A 3 -26.46 -1.27 78.26
C LEU A 3 -26.66 -0.63 76.86
N GLY A 4 -25.95 0.46 76.57
CA GLY A 4 -25.91 1.16 75.29
C GLY A 4 -24.83 0.63 74.33
N PRO A 5 -24.88 0.98 73.03
CA PRO A 5 -24.39 0.14 71.95
C PRO A 5 -22.91 0.33 71.59
N THR A 6 -22.33 -0.76 71.12
CA THR A 6 -21.03 -0.90 70.47
C THR A 6 -20.97 -0.17 69.13
N ARG A 7 -19.95 0.67 68.94
CA ARG A 7 -19.66 1.38 67.69
C ARG A 7 -19.15 0.41 66.62
N SER A 8 -19.78 0.46 65.45
CA SER A 8 -19.48 -0.29 64.23
C SER A 8 -18.10 0.08 63.65
N LEU A 9 -17.16 -0.87 63.69
CA LEU A 9 -15.95 -0.89 62.85
C LEU A 9 -16.31 -1.52 61.50
N ARG A 10 -16.86 -0.73 60.57
CA ARG A 10 -17.06 -1.17 59.18
C ARG A 10 -16.90 0.01 58.19
N THR A 11 -15.76 0.69 58.21
CA THR A 11 -15.52 1.80 57.26
C THR A 11 -14.02 2.05 57.04
N ALA A 12 -13.26 1.04 56.61
CA ALA A 12 -11.84 1.26 56.31
C ALA A 12 -11.27 0.49 55.10
N LEU A 13 -12.10 -0.13 54.24
CA LEU A 13 -11.58 -0.98 53.15
C LEU A 13 -12.15 -0.69 51.75
N ALA A 14 -12.82 0.45 51.53
CA ALA A 14 -13.49 0.75 50.27
C ALA A 14 -12.88 1.95 49.49
N ARG A 15 -11.58 2.21 49.62
CA ARG A 15 -10.93 3.35 48.92
C ARG A 15 -9.57 3.07 48.26
N ALA A 16 -9.10 1.83 48.23
CA ALA A 16 -7.75 1.49 47.75
C ALA A 16 -7.74 0.50 46.56
N ALA A 17 -8.73 0.57 45.67
CA ALA A 17 -8.81 -0.32 44.51
C ALA A 17 -9.20 0.39 43.20
N LEU A 18 -8.78 1.65 43.03
CA LEU A 18 -9.09 2.43 41.84
C LEU A 18 -7.89 3.26 41.38
N LEU A 19 -6.74 2.63 41.13
CA LEU A 19 -5.57 3.34 40.58
C LEU A 19 -4.52 2.48 39.86
N ILE A 20 -4.85 1.24 39.45
CA ILE A 20 -3.92 0.36 38.73
C ILE A 20 -4.62 -0.34 37.55
N VAL A 21 -5.25 0.42 36.65
CA VAL A 21 -5.76 -0.12 35.36
C VAL A 21 -5.60 0.93 34.25
N ALA A 22 -4.42 1.55 34.13
CA ALA A 22 -4.21 2.61 33.14
C ALA A 22 -2.82 2.65 32.46
N PRO A 23 -2.17 1.51 32.13
CA PRO A 23 -1.18 1.56 31.05
C PRO A 23 -1.31 0.40 30.03
N ALA A 24 -2.51 -0.12 29.77
CA ALA A 24 -2.70 -1.17 28.76
C ALA A 24 -3.31 -0.70 27.42
N LEU A 25 -3.73 0.56 27.32
CA LEU A 25 -4.35 1.12 26.11
C LEU A 25 -3.34 1.66 25.07
N ALA A 26 -2.03 1.63 25.36
CA ALA A 26 -1.00 2.22 24.50
C ALA A 26 -0.35 1.23 23.52
N LEU A 27 -0.73 -0.05 23.48
CA LEU A 27 -0.06 -1.07 22.67
C LEU A 27 -0.65 -1.26 21.26
N GLY A 28 -1.53 -0.35 20.81
CA GLY A 28 -2.24 -0.49 19.53
C GLY A 28 -1.85 0.50 18.43
N CYS A 29 -1.06 1.53 18.71
CA CYS A 29 -0.60 2.45 17.66
C CYS A 29 0.65 1.84 17.00
N SER A 30 0.51 1.35 15.78
CA SER A 30 1.67 1.03 14.94
C SER A 30 2.43 2.33 14.71
N ASP A 31 3.66 2.42 15.18
CA ASP A 31 4.50 3.58 14.92
C ASP A 31 4.87 3.61 13.44
N LEU A 32 4.21 4.49 12.68
CA LEU A 32 4.43 4.69 11.25
C LEU A 32 5.28 5.94 10.97
N SER A 33 5.70 6.68 12.00
CA SER A 33 6.43 7.94 11.82
C SER A 33 7.76 7.75 11.08
N GLY A 34 8.32 6.54 11.10
CA GLY A 34 9.50 6.20 10.31
C GLY A 34 9.30 6.24 8.79
N PHE A 35 8.06 6.26 8.30
CA PHE A 35 7.72 6.35 6.88
C PHE A 35 7.35 7.77 6.43
N GLU A 36 7.26 8.72 7.36
CA GLU A 36 7.15 10.12 7.00
C GLU A 36 8.46 10.59 6.35
N LEU A 37 8.32 11.36 5.27
CA LEU A 37 9.43 11.98 4.56
C LEU A 37 9.34 13.51 4.72
N PRO A 38 10.49 14.22 4.71
CA PRO A 38 10.49 15.68 4.68
C PRO A 38 9.74 16.23 3.46
N ASP A 39 9.32 17.50 3.52
CA ASP A 39 8.70 18.19 2.40
C ASP A 39 9.51 18.04 1.10
N GLY A 40 8.87 17.50 0.06
CA GLY A 40 9.50 17.22 -1.24
C GLY A 40 10.17 15.85 -1.37
N GLY A 41 10.23 15.07 -0.29
CA GLY A 41 10.66 13.67 -0.32
C GLY A 41 9.57 12.75 -0.91
N TYR A 42 10.00 11.66 -1.53
CA TYR A 42 9.11 10.67 -2.15
C TYR A 42 9.74 9.27 -2.11
N TYR A 43 8.97 8.24 -2.42
CA TYR A 43 9.46 6.88 -2.60
C TYR A 43 9.67 6.57 -4.07
N GLU A 44 10.81 5.98 -4.46
CA GLU A 44 11.05 5.59 -5.85
C GLU A 44 11.73 4.23 -5.97
N GLY A 45 11.41 3.49 -7.03
CA GLY A 45 12.07 2.25 -7.36
C GLY A 45 11.64 1.67 -8.69
N ALA A 46 12.33 0.62 -9.13
CA ALA A 46 12.06 -0.03 -10.40
C ALA A 46 11.05 -1.17 -10.27
N VAL A 47 10.34 -1.46 -11.37
CA VAL A 47 9.53 -2.66 -11.50
C VAL A 47 10.41 -3.91 -11.42
N VAL A 48 9.99 -4.87 -10.60
CA VAL A 48 10.65 -6.16 -10.43
C VAL A 48 10.18 -7.11 -11.54
N GLY A 49 11.09 -7.88 -12.13
CA GLY A 49 10.77 -8.88 -13.15
C GLY A 49 11.87 -9.06 -14.19
N ALA A 50 11.94 -10.24 -14.82
CA ALA A 50 12.91 -10.58 -15.86
C ALA A 50 12.63 -9.86 -17.19
N THR A 51 13.68 -9.60 -17.98
CA THR A 51 13.67 -8.81 -19.22
C THR A 51 12.73 -9.37 -20.31
N TYR A 52 12.23 -8.50 -21.21
CA TYR A 52 11.21 -8.88 -22.21
C TYR A 52 11.76 -9.83 -23.29
N SER A 53 13.09 -9.89 -23.49
CA SER A 53 13.75 -10.75 -24.48
C SER A 53 13.65 -12.27 -24.21
N GLU A 54 13.11 -12.70 -23.07
CA GLU A 54 12.84 -14.11 -22.76
C GLU A 54 11.37 -14.52 -23.04
N GLN A 55 10.57 -13.63 -23.62
CA GLN A 55 9.11 -13.75 -23.70
C GLN A 55 8.65 -14.12 -25.12
N VAL A 56 8.96 -15.36 -25.52
CA VAL A 56 8.17 -16.12 -26.50
C VAL A 56 6.73 -16.23 -25.94
N PRO A 57 5.65 -16.31 -26.76
CA PRO A 57 4.28 -16.40 -26.24
C PRO A 57 4.25 -17.48 -25.19
N CYS A 58 3.67 -17.21 -24.02
CA CYS A 58 3.78 -17.99 -22.78
C CYS A 58 3.32 -19.46 -22.94
N LEU A 59 4.09 -20.26 -23.68
CA LEU A 59 3.77 -21.64 -24.05
C LEU A 59 4.44 -22.63 -23.09
N ASN A 60 5.48 -22.19 -22.35
CA ASN A 60 6.32 -23.05 -21.50
C ASN A 60 6.58 -22.51 -20.07
N GLY A 61 5.85 -21.50 -19.60
CA GLY A 61 5.90 -21.07 -18.19
C GLY A 61 7.06 -20.17 -17.75
N ASN A 62 7.91 -19.68 -18.67
CA ASN A 62 9.06 -18.79 -18.37
C ASN A 62 8.75 -17.29 -18.57
N CYS A 63 7.51 -16.87 -18.33
CA CYS A 63 7.15 -15.44 -18.34
C CYS A 63 7.40 -14.83 -16.95
N SER A 64 7.70 -13.54 -16.86
CA SER A 64 7.79 -12.87 -15.55
C SER A 64 6.41 -12.87 -14.91
N PHE A 65 6.17 -13.81 -13.97
CA PHE A 65 4.89 -13.91 -13.27
C PHE A 65 4.56 -12.65 -12.45
N ILE A 66 5.55 -11.78 -12.21
CA ILE A 66 5.47 -10.54 -11.42
C ILE A 66 5.42 -9.25 -12.25
N ARG A 67 5.51 -9.33 -13.59
CA ARG A 67 5.51 -8.16 -14.47
C ARG A 67 4.80 -8.41 -15.79
N ARG A 68 3.81 -7.56 -16.08
CA ARG A 68 3.02 -7.52 -17.31
C ARG A 68 2.66 -6.06 -17.64
N GLY A 69 2.72 -5.68 -18.91
CA GLY A 69 2.35 -4.35 -19.39
C GLY A 69 3.36 -3.25 -19.09
N PHE A 70 4.16 -3.40 -18.02
CA PHE A 70 5.28 -2.51 -17.72
C PHE A 70 6.54 -2.90 -18.49
N PHE A 71 7.23 -1.89 -19.03
CA PHE A 71 8.53 -2.04 -19.65
C PHE A 71 9.59 -2.40 -18.60
N GLU A 72 10.70 -3.01 -19.02
CA GLU A 72 11.78 -3.30 -18.09
C GLU A 72 12.46 -2.04 -17.58
N GLY A 73 12.67 -1.96 -16.27
CA GLY A 73 13.27 -0.78 -15.65
C GLY A 73 12.35 0.44 -15.58
N THR A 74 11.04 0.29 -15.89
CA THR A 74 10.03 1.29 -15.51
C THR A 74 10.19 1.60 -14.03
N LYS A 75 10.29 2.90 -13.73
CA LYS A 75 10.33 3.40 -12.36
C LYS A 75 8.95 3.85 -11.93
N LEU A 76 8.62 3.62 -10.67
CA LEU A 76 7.46 4.17 -10.01
C LEU A 76 7.94 5.12 -8.92
N ARG A 77 7.42 6.33 -8.93
CA ARG A 77 7.46 7.28 -7.84
C ARG A 77 6.11 7.23 -7.11
N LEU A 78 6.17 7.22 -5.79
CA LEU A 78 5.05 7.32 -4.87
C LEU A 78 5.29 8.53 -3.96
N ASP A 79 4.40 9.50 -4.05
CA ASP A 79 4.22 10.53 -3.04
C ASP A 79 3.16 10.01 -2.07
N LEU A 80 3.49 9.89 -0.79
CA LEU A 80 2.63 9.27 0.23
C LEU A 80 2.48 10.20 1.43
N ASP A 81 1.24 10.51 1.78
CA ASP A 81 0.85 11.26 2.96
C ASP A 81 0.11 10.32 3.93
N LEU A 82 0.80 9.93 5.00
CA LEU A 82 0.26 9.02 6.01
C LEU A 82 -0.69 9.72 6.98
N ASP A 83 -0.59 11.04 7.14
CA ASP A 83 -1.51 11.82 7.98
C ASP A 83 -2.88 11.95 7.32
N HIS A 84 -2.93 11.86 5.98
CA HIS A 84 -4.15 11.97 5.19
C HIS A 84 -4.48 10.68 4.42
N ILE A 85 -4.09 9.52 4.96
CA ILE A 85 -4.23 8.21 4.31
C ILE A 85 -5.68 7.80 3.95
N ASP A 86 -6.67 8.39 4.63
CA ASP A 86 -8.10 8.12 4.40
C ASP A 86 -8.79 9.20 3.54
N SER A 87 -8.08 10.27 3.15
CA SER A 87 -8.64 11.37 2.36
C SER A 87 -7.82 11.71 1.11
N THR A 88 -6.54 12.01 1.26
CA THR A 88 -5.62 12.41 0.19
C THR A 88 -4.28 11.71 0.40
N PRO A 89 -4.22 10.39 0.14
CA PRO A 89 -3.05 9.56 0.44
C PRO A 89 -1.82 9.92 -0.37
N GLY A 90 -1.99 10.59 -1.50
CA GLY A 90 -0.91 10.97 -2.40
C GLY A 90 -1.11 10.44 -3.82
N THR A 91 -0.01 10.27 -4.57
CA THR A 91 -0.03 10.07 -6.02
C THR A 91 1.01 9.06 -6.50
N LEU A 92 0.76 8.48 -7.67
CA LEU A 92 1.71 7.66 -8.42
C LEU A 92 2.12 8.32 -9.72
N THR A 93 3.42 8.26 -10.02
CA THR A 93 3.99 8.68 -11.29
C THR A 93 4.95 7.62 -11.79
N THR A 94 4.90 7.27 -13.07
CA THR A 94 5.87 6.34 -13.66
C THR A 94 6.78 7.00 -14.69
N SER A 95 7.95 6.41 -14.89
CA SER A 95 8.91 6.89 -15.87
C SER A 95 9.77 5.77 -16.44
N ARG A 96 10.53 6.11 -17.51
CA ARG A 96 11.42 5.21 -18.27
C ARG A 96 10.71 4.19 -19.15
N GLU A 97 9.41 4.27 -19.31
CA GLU A 97 8.70 3.59 -20.39
C GLU A 97 9.11 4.17 -21.75
N PRO A 98 9.16 3.36 -22.82
CA PRO A 98 9.53 3.83 -24.16
C PRO A 98 8.42 4.64 -24.84
N CYS A 99 7.18 4.51 -24.37
CA CYS A 99 6.00 5.15 -24.95
C CYS A 99 5.61 6.40 -24.14
N THR A 100 4.61 6.28 -23.28
CA THR A 100 4.16 7.32 -22.35
C THR A 100 4.17 6.75 -20.93
N PRO A 101 4.20 7.61 -19.90
CA PRO A 101 3.95 7.18 -18.53
C PRO A 101 2.63 6.41 -18.43
N VAL A 102 2.64 5.36 -17.60
CA VAL A 102 1.43 4.63 -17.20
C VAL A 102 0.64 5.42 -16.18
N PHE A 103 1.33 6.08 -15.26
CA PHE A 103 0.76 7.00 -14.28
C PHE A 103 1.46 8.35 -14.36
N ASP A 104 0.69 9.42 -14.28
CA ASP A 104 1.18 10.80 -14.24
C ASP A 104 0.40 11.52 -13.15
N GLU A 105 1.04 11.72 -11.98
CA GLU A 105 0.43 12.29 -10.76
C GLU A 105 -0.94 11.68 -10.43
N THR A 106 -1.12 10.38 -10.73
CA THR A 106 -2.42 9.72 -10.60
C THR A 106 -2.74 9.55 -9.12
N PRO A 107 -3.88 10.06 -8.63
CA PRO A 107 -4.21 10.05 -7.22
C PRO A 107 -4.53 8.65 -6.71
N LEU A 108 -4.00 8.33 -5.52
CA LEU A 108 -4.43 7.18 -4.74
C LEU A 108 -5.80 7.48 -4.15
N LEU A 109 -6.79 6.68 -4.48
CA LEU A 109 -8.15 6.84 -3.99
C LEU A 109 -8.40 5.83 -2.86
N PRO A 110 -8.63 6.29 -1.60
CA PRO A 110 -9.06 5.44 -0.52
C PRO A 110 -10.33 4.68 -0.90
N ILE A 111 -10.48 3.47 -0.39
CA ILE A 111 -11.72 2.69 -0.51
C ILE A 111 -12.33 2.63 0.89
N PRO A 112 -13.23 3.56 1.28
CA PRO A 112 -13.66 3.72 2.67
C PRO A 112 -14.29 2.46 3.27
N ALA A 113 -14.90 1.60 2.45
CA ALA A 113 -15.48 0.34 2.91
C ALA A 113 -14.42 -0.61 3.51
N LEU A 114 -13.16 -0.54 3.09
CA LEU A 114 -12.10 -1.44 3.58
C LEU A 114 -11.70 -1.15 5.02
N SER A 115 -11.85 0.08 5.52
CA SER A 115 -11.51 0.43 6.92
C SER A 115 -12.36 -0.31 7.96
N HIS A 116 -13.47 -0.90 7.52
CA HIS A 116 -14.39 -1.69 8.34
C HIS A 116 -14.41 -3.17 7.95
N ASP A 117 -13.52 -3.61 7.07
CA ASP A 117 -13.49 -4.97 6.54
C ASP A 117 -12.19 -5.70 6.91
N LEU A 118 -12.27 -7.02 7.12
CA LEU A 118 -11.10 -7.86 7.39
C LEU A 118 -10.10 -7.86 6.24
N LEU A 119 -10.52 -7.52 5.03
CA LEU A 119 -9.65 -7.34 3.89
C LEU A 119 -8.60 -6.25 4.14
N SER A 120 -8.83 -5.26 5.01
CA SER A 120 -7.77 -4.30 5.42
C SER A 120 -6.63 -4.94 6.22
N SER A 121 -6.89 -6.08 6.85
CA SER A 121 -5.89 -6.84 7.62
C SER A 121 -5.19 -7.91 6.78
N TYR A 122 -5.32 -7.85 5.45
CA TYR A 122 -4.65 -8.80 4.57
C TYR A 122 -3.13 -8.78 4.82
N ASP A 123 -2.51 -9.95 4.72
CA ASP A 123 -1.06 -10.09 4.74
C ASP A 123 -0.62 -10.96 3.57
N PHE A 124 0.49 -10.56 2.94
CA PHE A 124 1.12 -11.36 1.91
C PHE A 124 2.09 -12.34 2.55
N PRO A 125 2.08 -13.64 2.17
CA PRO A 125 3.05 -14.62 2.65
C PRO A 125 4.49 -14.08 2.51
N GLY A 126 5.25 -14.03 3.61
CA GLY A 126 6.59 -13.40 3.58
C GLY A 126 7.24 -13.08 4.93
N GLY A 127 6.76 -13.62 6.05
CA GLY A 127 7.51 -13.62 7.31
C GLY A 127 7.49 -12.32 8.12
N GLY A 128 6.39 -11.54 8.09
CA GLY A 128 6.15 -10.46 9.05
C GLY A 128 7.03 -9.20 8.87
N ARG A 129 7.57 -8.98 7.66
CA ARG A 129 8.29 -7.74 7.31
C ARG A 129 7.37 -6.55 7.04
N ARG A 130 6.11 -6.80 6.69
CA ARG A 130 5.10 -5.76 6.43
C ARG A 130 4.62 -5.20 7.76
N VAL A 131 4.61 -3.87 7.85
CA VAL A 131 4.16 -3.12 9.02
C VAL A 131 2.70 -2.69 8.83
N ALA A 132 2.37 -2.22 7.63
CA ALA A 132 1.02 -1.84 7.23
C ALA A 132 0.79 -2.15 5.76
N ASN A 133 -0.48 -2.29 5.39
CA ASN A 133 -0.94 -2.66 4.07
C ASN A 133 -2.16 -1.80 3.74
N TYR A 134 -2.14 -1.17 2.57
CA TYR A 134 -3.23 -0.33 2.08
C TYR A 134 -3.65 -0.79 0.68
N ILE A 135 -4.95 -0.69 0.40
CA ILE A 135 -5.48 -0.92 -0.94
C ILE A 135 -6.15 0.38 -1.39
N PHE A 136 -5.70 0.89 -2.53
CA PHE A 136 -6.23 2.08 -3.16
C PHE A 136 -6.80 1.72 -4.52
N ALA A 137 -7.85 2.42 -4.92
CA ALA A 137 -8.19 2.52 -6.34
C ALA A 137 -7.33 3.61 -6.99
N LEU A 138 -7.13 3.50 -8.30
CA LEU A 138 -6.65 4.59 -9.14
C LEU A 138 -7.57 4.68 -10.35
N GLU A 139 -7.79 5.90 -10.80
CA GLU A 139 -8.55 6.21 -12.02
C GLU A 139 -7.68 7.09 -12.94
N PRO A 140 -6.71 6.50 -13.67
CA PRO A 140 -5.85 7.28 -14.57
C PRO A 140 -6.70 7.97 -15.64
N THR A 141 -6.42 9.24 -15.93
CA THR A 141 -7.11 10.01 -16.99
C THR A 141 -6.38 9.95 -18.32
N ASP A 142 -5.10 9.59 -18.29
CA ASP A 142 -4.18 9.62 -19.42
C ASP A 142 -3.33 8.34 -19.50
N GLY A 143 -2.59 8.20 -20.59
CA GLY A 143 -1.71 7.05 -20.82
C GLY A 143 -2.44 5.74 -21.15
N PRO A 144 -1.73 4.60 -21.11
CA PRO A 144 -2.26 3.28 -21.49
C PRO A 144 -3.39 2.74 -20.60
N LEU A 145 -3.55 3.29 -19.40
CA LEU A 145 -4.59 2.92 -18.44
C LEU A 145 -5.71 3.96 -18.32
N ALA A 146 -5.74 4.97 -19.20
CA ALA A 146 -6.78 6.00 -19.18
C ALA A 146 -8.20 5.41 -19.16
N GLY A 147 -9.01 5.86 -18.20
CA GLY A 147 -10.41 5.46 -18.02
C GLY A 147 -10.61 4.04 -17.49
N ARG A 148 -9.58 3.42 -16.90
CA ARG A 148 -9.64 2.07 -16.34
C ARG A 148 -9.56 2.09 -14.82
N ASP A 149 -10.26 1.15 -14.20
CA ASP A 149 -10.12 0.86 -12.78
C ASP A 149 -8.82 0.10 -12.53
N VAL A 150 -7.98 0.63 -11.65
CA VAL A 150 -6.73 0.02 -11.24
C VAL A 150 -6.74 -0.15 -9.72
N LEU A 151 -6.24 -1.28 -9.23
CA LEU A 151 -5.99 -1.47 -7.81
C LEU A 151 -4.48 -1.34 -7.53
N ALA A 152 -4.15 -0.50 -6.55
CA ALA A 152 -2.81 -0.37 -5.99
C ALA A 152 -2.78 -0.93 -4.57
N PHE A 153 -1.89 -1.88 -4.32
CA PHE A 153 -1.60 -2.39 -2.98
C PHE A 153 -0.29 -1.78 -2.53
N VAL A 154 -0.34 -0.97 -1.48
CA VAL A 154 0.82 -0.29 -0.89
C VAL A 154 1.16 -0.94 0.43
N SER A 155 2.33 -1.58 0.50
CA SER A 155 2.82 -2.27 1.69
C SER A 155 4.02 -1.53 2.26
N LEU A 156 3.90 -1.07 3.50
CA LEU A 156 5.00 -0.47 4.25
C LEU A 156 5.85 -1.59 4.86
N LEU A 157 7.16 -1.60 4.58
CA LEU A 157 8.07 -2.66 5.03
C LEU A 157 9.01 -2.15 6.13
N ARG A 158 9.35 -3.01 7.08
CA ARG A 158 10.43 -2.74 8.04
C ARG A 158 11.71 -2.34 7.30
N GLY A 159 12.29 -1.22 7.71
CA GLY A 159 13.45 -0.61 7.05
C GLY A 159 13.14 0.62 6.20
N ARG A 160 11.91 1.17 6.29
CA ARG A 160 11.44 2.34 5.51
C ARG A 160 11.34 2.08 4.01
N GLU A 161 11.30 0.82 3.58
CA GLU A 161 11.01 0.46 2.19
C GLU A 161 9.50 0.42 1.96
N VAL A 162 9.06 0.68 0.73
CA VAL A 162 7.65 0.54 0.32
C VAL A 162 7.57 -0.44 -0.84
N GLU A 163 6.55 -1.28 -0.84
CA GLU A 163 6.25 -2.16 -1.96
C GLU A 163 4.89 -1.78 -2.56
N VAL A 164 4.85 -1.57 -3.87
CA VAL A 164 3.61 -1.24 -4.58
C VAL A 164 3.29 -2.35 -5.58
N ARG A 165 2.09 -2.93 -5.48
CA ARG A 165 1.56 -3.83 -6.51
C ARG A 165 0.44 -3.16 -7.27
N ILE A 166 0.51 -3.21 -8.59
CA ILE A 166 -0.49 -2.67 -9.50
C ILE A 166 -1.22 -3.82 -10.18
N LEU A 167 -2.55 -3.80 -10.15
CA LEU A 167 -3.42 -4.72 -10.89
C LEU A 167 -4.36 -3.89 -11.78
N ALA A 168 -4.33 -4.12 -13.10
CA ALA A 168 -5.33 -3.60 -14.02
C ALA A 168 -5.67 -4.63 -15.11
N GLY A 169 -6.96 -4.96 -15.23
CA GLY A 169 -7.47 -5.86 -16.27
C GLY A 169 -7.69 -7.30 -15.84
N SER A 170 -7.96 -8.17 -16.81
CA SER A 170 -8.47 -9.53 -16.57
C SER A 170 -7.37 -10.59 -16.47
N GLY A 171 -6.16 -10.29 -16.96
CA GLY A 171 -5.05 -11.24 -17.03
C GLY A 171 -5.00 -12.08 -18.32
N GLU A 172 -5.78 -11.71 -19.35
CA GLU A 172 -5.89 -12.40 -20.64
C GLU A 172 -5.20 -11.68 -21.81
N ASN A 173 -5.09 -10.35 -21.75
CA ASN A 173 -4.59 -9.51 -22.83
C ASN A 173 -3.14 -9.09 -22.56
N LEU A 174 -2.19 -9.95 -22.94
CA LEU A 174 -0.77 -9.65 -22.89
C LEU A 174 -0.35 -8.81 -24.10
N CYS A 175 0.26 -7.65 -23.84
CA CYS A 175 0.85 -6.79 -24.87
C CYS A 175 2.35 -6.64 -24.67
N ASP A 176 3.05 -6.37 -25.76
CA ASP A 176 4.45 -5.93 -25.72
C ASP A 176 4.52 -4.49 -25.18
N PRO A 177 5.24 -4.25 -24.06
CA PRO A 177 5.38 -2.92 -23.48
C PRO A 177 6.21 -1.96 -24.34
N SER A 178 6.83 -2.44 -25.43
CA SER A 178 7.48 -1.62 -26.45
C SER A 178 6.59 -1.33 -27.67
N ASP A 179 5.43 -2.00 -27.79
CA ASP A 179 4.45 -1.73 -28.86
C ASP A 179 3.47 -0.64 -28.41
N CYS A 180 3.85 0.62 -28.63
CA CYS A 180 3.04 1.76 -28.24
C CYS A 180 1.65 1.80 -28.91
N ALA A 181 1.50 1.20 -30.10
CA ALA A 181 0.19 1.13 -30.77
C ALA A 181 -0.74 0.15 -30.05
N ALA A 182 -0.24 -1.01 -29.63
CA ALA A 182 -0.99 -1.96 -28.82
C ALA A 182 -1.38 -1.36 -27.46
N LEU A 183 -0.44 -0.71 -26.77
CA LEU A 183 -0.71 -0.05 -25.48
C LEU A 183 -1.79 1.04 -25.59
N GLY A 184 -1.77 1.81 -26.69
CA GLY A 184 -2.77 2.86 -26.95
C GLY A 184 -4.20 2.35 -27.15
N THR A 185 -4.41 1.03 -27.30
CA THR A 185 -5.76 0.45 -27.35
C THR A 185 -6.45 0.37 -25.99
N GLN A 186 -5.71 0.61 -24.89
CA GLN A 186 -6.19 0.53 -23.50
C GLN A 186 -6.75 -0.87 -23.11
N ARG A 187 -6.38 -1.92 -23.85
CA ARG A 187 -6.84 -3.30 -23.60
C ARG A 187 -5.82 -4.18 -22.90
N CYS A 188 -4.57 -3.74 -22.85
CA CYS A 188 -3.45 -4.50 -22.29
C CYS A 188 -3.60 -4.65 -20.79
N ASP A 189 -3.34 -5.84 -20.24
CA ASP A 189 -3.35 -6.03 -18.80
C ASP A 189 -2.03 -5.56 -18.17
N TYR A 190 -2.14 -4.94 -17.01
CA TYR A 190 -1.00 -4.48 -16.24
C TYR A 190 -0.93 -5.23 -14.91
N PHE A 191 0.23 -5.83 -14.67
CA PHE A 191 0.61 -6.39 -13.39
C PHE A 191 2.03 -5.94 -13.08
N GLY A 192 2.26 -5.24 -11.98
CA GLY A 192 3.59 -4.75 -11.65
C GLY A 192 3.83 -4.81 -10.16
N LEU A 193 5.00 -5.35 -9.78
CA LEU A 193 5.53 -5.26 -8.42
C LEU A 193 6.69 -4.27 -8.41
N PHE A 194 6.62 -3.24 -7.59
CA PHE A 194 7.68 -2.24 -7.42
C PHE A 194 8.20 -2.31 -5.98
N ARG A 195 9.53 -2.19 -5.82
CA ARG A 195 10.17 -2.01 -4.52
C ARG A 195 10.81 -0.63 -4.49
N LEU A 196 10.34 0.21 -3.58
CA LEU A 196 10.65 1.62 -3.50
C LEU A 196 11.49 1.91 -2.26
N GLU A 197 12.43 2.82 -2.41
CA GLU A 197 13.28 3.36 -1.36
C GLU A 197 12.98 4.85 -1.19
N PRO A 198 13.16 5.41 0.02
CA PRO A 198 12.96 6.83 0.25
C PRO A 198 14.02 7.65 -0.52
N VAL A 199 13.55 8.69 -1.19
CA VAL A 199 14.36 9.73 -1.82
C VAL A 199 14.10 11.01 -1.06
N GLU A 200 15.14 11.48 -0.36
CA GLU A 200 15.12 12.76 0.34
C GLU A 200 15.47 13.89 -0.65
N PRO A 201 14.95 15.12 -0.43
CA PRO A 201 15.10 16.25 -1.34
C PRO A 201 16.54 16.76 -1.52
#